data_AF-A0A3D2FWS4-F1
#
_entry.id   AF-A0A3D2FWS4-F1
#
_cell.length_a   1.000
_cell.length_b   1.000
_cell.length_c   1.000
_cell.angle_alpha   90.00
_cell.angle_beta   90.00
_cell.angle_gamma   90.00
#
_symmetry.space_group_name_H-M   'P 1'
#
loop_
_entity.id
_entity.type
_entity.pdbx_description
1 polymer ?
#
loop_
_entity_poly.entity_id
_entity_poly.type
_entity_poly.pdbx_seq_one_letter_code
_entity_poly.pdbx_strand_id
1 'polypeptide(L)' 'MVGVFVASGGQGTRVAVTGAGSDGVFRHAAMESALNGSFGADALDGIGTDADDMISDIHASGEYRAHLVGEIAKRAVSAC' A
#
# COMPACT_ATOMS: atom_id res chain seq x y z
N MET A 1 8.19 -7.82 7.27
CA MET A 1 7.90 -6.40 7.63
C MET A 1 7.46 -5.67 6.36
N VAL A 2 6.49 -4.75 6.47
CA VAL A 2 5.88 -4.04 5.32
C VAL A 2 6.31 -2.57 5.32
N GLY A 3 6.70 -2.04 4.16
CA GLY A 3 6.94 -0.62 3.93
C GLY A 3 6.08 -0.09 2.79
N VAL A 4 5.64 1.16 2.89
CA VAL A 4 4.94 1.86 1.81
C VAL A 4 5.57 3.23 1.61
N PHE A 5 5.89 3.56 0.37
CA PHE A 5 6.33 4.88 -0.04
C PHE A 5 5.31 5.50 -0.98
N VAL A 6 4.92 6.74 -0.69
CA VAL A 6 3.95 7.50 -1.49
C VAL A 6 4.66 8.73 -2.06
N ALA A 7 4.51 8.94 -3.37
CA ALA A 7 4.98 10.15 -4.03
C ALA A 7 3.82 10.77 -4.81
N SER A 8 3.57 12.06 -4.60
CA SER A 8 2.56 12.83 -5.34
C SER A 8 3.22 14.01 -6.03
N GLY A 9 2.94 14.20 -7.32
CA GLY A 9 3.53 15.28 -8.11
C GLY A 9 2.82 15.47 -9.45
N GLY A 10 3.40 16.26 -10.35
CA GLY A 10 2.76 16.64 -11.63
C GLY A 10 2.41 15.50 -12.59
N GLN A 11 2.89 14.27 -12.34
CA GLN A 11 2.58 13.06 -13.10
C GLN A 11 1.58 12.13 -12.38
N GLY A 12 0.96 12.62 -11.30
CA GLY A 12 0.06 11.88 -10.43
C GLY A 12 0.76 11.20 -9.25
N THR A 13 -0.04 10.46 -8.48
CA THR A 13 0.39 9.74 -7.29
C THR A 13 0.91 8.34 -7.62
N ARG A 14 1.97 7.94 -6.92
CA ARG A 14 2.59 6.61 -6.96
C ARG A 14 2.66 6.01 -5.56
N VAL A 15 2.32 4.74 -5.44
CA VAL A 15 2.31 4.00 -4.16
C VAL A 15 3.11 2.71 -4.35
N ALA A 16 4.31 2.66 -3.77
CA ALA A 16 5.20 1.50 -3.84
C ALA A 16 5.18 0.74 -2.51
N VAL A 17 4.99 -0.58 -2.58
CA VAL A 17 4.90 -1.47 -1.43
C VAL A 17 6.12 -2.40 -1.41
N THR A 18 6.81 -2.46 -0.27
CA THR A 18 8.04 -3.24 -0.06
C THR A 18 7.87 -4.25 1.08
N GLY A 19 8.50 -5.42 0.94
CA GLY A 19 8.52 -6.45 1.99
C GLY A 19 7.18 -7.16 2.24
N ALA A 20 6.17 -6.95 1.38
CA ALA A 20 4.87 -7.58 1.48
C ALA A 20 4.62 -8.61 0.36
N GLY A 21 4.88 -8.24 -0.90
CA GLY A 21 4.55 -9.07 -2.06
C GLY A 21 5.39 -10.33 -2.20
N SER A 22 4.76 -11.42 -2.60
CA SER A 22 5.39 -12.72 -2.90
C SER A 22 6.37 -12.62 -4.08
N ASP A 23 6.02 -11.83 -5.09
CA ASP A 23 6.85 -11.53 -6.26
C ASP A 23 7.73 -10.26 -6.09
N GLY A 24 7.93 -9.83 -4.85
CA GLY A 24 8.81 -8.71 -4.50
C GLY A 24 8.09 -7.36 -4.40
N VAL A 25 8.74 -6.30 -4.89
CA VAL A 25 8.22 -4.93 -4.83
C VAL A 25 7.12 -4.73 -5.86
N PHE A 26 6.05 -4.03 -5.50
CA PHE A 26 4.97 -3.75 -6.43
C PHE A 26 4.37 -2.35 -6.23
N ARG A 27 3.62 -1.90 -7.24
CA ARG A 27 2.84 -0.66 -7.20
C ARG A 27 1.37 -0.96 -6.96
N HIS A 28 0.74 -0.21 -6.08
CA HIS A 28 -0.66 -0.42 -5.72
C HIS A 28 -1.59 0.46 -6.56
N ALA A 29 -1.97 -0.02 -7.75
CA ALA A 29 -2.74 0.75 -8.74
C ALA A 29 -4.07 1.32 -8.20
N ALA A 30 -4.81 0.56 -7.38
CA ALA A 30 -6.06 1.03 -6.79
C ALA A 30 -5.87 2.23 -5.83
N MET A 31 -4.86 2.16 -4.95
CA MET A 31 -4.51 3.27 -4.05
C MET A 31 -4.01 4.48 -4.84
N GLU A 32 -3.21 4.26 -5.89
CA GLU A 32 -2.78 5.35 -6.79
C GLU A 32 -3.97 6.05 -7.44
N SER A 33 -4.94 5.30 -7.94
CA SER A 33 -6.14 5.89 -8.56
C SER A 33 -6.95 6.71 -7.55
N ALA A 34 -7.12 6.22 -6.32
CA ALA A 34 -7.86 6.92 -5.29
C ALA A 34 -7.18 8.23 -4.85
N LEU A 35 -5.86 8.18 -4.62
CA LEU A 35 -5.08 9.35 -4.22
C LEU A 35 -4.94 10.41 -5.32
N ASN A 36 -5.01 10.01 -6.59
CA ASN A 36 -5.08 10.97 -7.70
C ASN A 36 -6.41 11.75 -7.72
N GLY A 37 -7.50 11.16 -7.21
CA GLY A 37 -8.80 11.82 -7.12
C GLY A 37 -8.92 12.73 -5.89
N SER A 38 -8.44 12.25 -4.75
CA SER A 38 -8.36 13.02 -3.50
C SER A 38 -7.13 12.56 -2.72
N PHE A 39 -6.15 13.46 -2.54
CA PHE A 39 -4.95 13.13 -1.80
C PHE A 39 -5.21 13.24 -0.29
N GLY A 40 -5.63 12.15 0.33
CA GLY A 40 -5.94 12.04 1.75
C GLY A 40 -5.93 10.59 2.23
N ALA A 41 -5.70 10.35 3.52
CA ALA A 41 -5.65 9.00 4.08
C ALA A 41 -7.02 8.29 4.03
N ASP A 42 -8.11 9.06 4.12
CA ASP A 42 -9.49 8.63 3.95
C ASP A 42 -9.78 8.10 2.54
N ALA A 43 -9.07 8.59 1.51
CA ALA A 43 -9.20 8.07 0.15
C ALA A 43 -8.75 6.59 0.04
N LEU A 44 -8.03 6.07 1.02
CA LEU A 44 -7.58 4.67 1.06
C LEU A 44 -8.56 3.73 1.79
N ASP A 45 -9.65 4.25 2.35
CA ASP A 45 -10.62 3.45 3.06
C ASP A 45 -11.33 2.44 2.15
N GLY A 46 -11.39 1.19 2.60
CA GLY A 46 -12.02 0.10 1.85
C GLY A 46 -11.19 -0.46 0.68
N ILE A 47 -10.00 0.10 0.39
CA ILE A 47 -9.09 -0.46 -0.61
C ILE A 47 -8.34 -1.64 0.00
N GLY A 48 -8.67 -2.85 -0.45
CA GLY A 48 -7.98 -4.07 -0.04
C GLY A 48 -6.70 -4.34 -0.84
N THR A 49 -5.79 -5.08 -0.22
CA THR A 49 -4.67 -5.76 -0.87
C THR A 49 -4.95 -7.26 -0.81
N ASP A 50 -4.70 -7.97 -1.91
CA ASP A 50 -4.89 -9.43 -1.94
C ASP A 50 -3.88 -10.11 -1.04
N ALA A 51 -4.36 -11.00 -0.16
CA ALA A 51 -3.50 -11.75 0.76
C ALA A 51 -2.76 -12.89 0.05
N ASP A 52 -3.30 -13.42 -1.05
CA ASP A 52 -2.68 -14.51 -1.80
C ASP A 52 -1.41 -14.04 -2.55
N ASP A 53 -1.35 -12.74 -2.84
CA ASP A 53 -0.18 -12.09 -3.44
C ASP A 53 0.89 -11.70 -2.39
N MET A 54 0.69 -12.02 -1.11
CA MET A 54 1.60 -11.64 -0.02
C MET A 54 2.45 -12.81 0.48
N ILE A 55 3.65 -12.49 0.98
CA ILE A 55 4.51 -13.45 1.65
C ILE A 55 3.85 -13.93 2.95
N SER A 56 3.71 -15.24 3.09
CA SER A 56 3.32 -15.89 4.35
C SER A 56 4.51 -16.72 4.88
N ASP A 57 5.07 -16.32 6.02
CA ASP A 57 6.26 -16.93 6.61
C ASP A 57 6.24 -16.90 8.16
N ILE A 58 7.35 -17.30 8.79
CA ILE A 58 7.50 -17.31 10.26
C ILE A 58 7.37 -15.93 10.92
N HIS A 59 7.42 -14.84 10.16
CA HIS A 59 7.33 -13.47 10.68
C HIS A 59 5.91 -12.90 10.64
N ALA A 60 5.11 -13.32 9.65
CA ALA A 60 3.75 -12.82 9.45
C ALA A 60 3.00 -13.66 8.41
N SER A 61 1.68 -13.77 8.57
CA SER A 61 0.79 -14.31 7.53
C SER A 61 0.59 -13.32 6.38
N GLY A 62 0.15 -13.83 5.23
CA GLY A 62 -0.18 -13.01 4.05
C GLY A 62 -1.29 -12.00 4.36
N GLU A 63 -2.32 -12.41 5.10
CA GLU A 63 -3.44 -11.54 5.50
C GLU A 63 -2.97 -10.39 6.40
N TYR A 64 -2.07 -10.68 7.35
CA TYR A 64 -1.52 -9.64 8.21
C TYR A 64 -0.67 -8.65 7.43
N ARG A 65 0.11 -9.12 6.44
CA ARG A 65 0.87 -8.23 5.55
C ARG A 65 -0.05 -7.39 4.68
N ALA A 66 -1.07 -7.99 4.06
CA ALA A 66 -2.08 -7.29 3.27
C ALA A 66 -2.77 -6.18 4.08
N HIS A 67 -3.16 -6.48 5.33
CA HIS A 67 -3.72 -5.48 6.24
C HIS A 67 -2.72 -4.34 6.52
N LEU A 68 -1.45 -4.67 6.81
CA LEU A 68 -0.41 -3.68 7.05
C LEU A 68 -0.14 -2.79 5.84
N VAL A 69 -0.28 -3.26 4.60
CA VAL A 69 -0.12 -2.42 3.40
C VAL A 69 -1.07 -1.22 3.47
N GLY A 70 -2.34 -1.45 3.79
CA GLY A 70 -3.32 -0.37 3.95
C GLY A 70 -2.98 0.60 5.08
N GLU A 71 -2.65 0.08 6.27
CA GLU A 71 -2.32 0.90 7.44
C GLU A 71 -1.06 1.74 7.25
N ILE A 72 -0.01 1.17 6.66
CA ILE A 72 1.25 1.88 6.40
C ILE A 72 1.06 2.89 5.26
N ALA A 73 0.25 2.58 4.23
CA ALA A 73 -0.10 3.54 3.18
C ALA A 73 -0.81 4.77 3.75
N LYS A 74 -1.81 4.58 4.62
CA LYS A 74 -2.50 5.68 5.32
C LYS A 74 -1.54 6.55 6.13
N ARG A 75 -0.64 5.92 6.90
CA ARG A 75 0.39 6.65 7.67
C ARG A 75 1.34 7.43 6.75
N ALA A 76 1.73 6.85 5.63
CA ALA A 76 2.61 7.50 4.65
C ALA A 76 1.94 8.73 4.06
N VAL A 77 0.66 8.64 3.64
CA VAL A 77 -0.10 9.79 3.12
C VAL A 77 -0.29 10.88 4.17
N SER A 78 -0.63 10.51 5.42
CA SER A 78 -0.80 11.47 6.51
C SER A 78 0.48 12.20 6.92
N ALA A 79 1.65 11.67 6.53
CA ALA A 79 2.95 12.27 6.82
C ALA A 79 3.51 13.13 5.66
N CYS A 80 2.77 13.25 4.55
CA CYS A 80 3.14 14.08 3.40
C CYS A 80 2.85 15.58 3.59
#